data_AF-A0A7V4KHX0-F1
#
_entry.id   AF-A0A7V4KHX0-F1
#
_cell.length_a   1.000
_cell.length_b   1.000
_cell.length_c   1.000
_cell.angle_alpha   90.00
_cell.angle_beta   90.00
_cell.angle_gamma   90.00
#
_symmetry.space_group_name_H-M   'P 1'
#
loop_
_entity.id
_entity.type
_entity.pdbx_description
1 polymer ?
#
loop_
_entity_poly.entity_id
_entity_poly.type
_entity_poly.pdbx_seq_one_letter_code
_entity_poly.pdbx_strand_id
1 'polypeptide(L)'
;MKIKVWNVVIVVLIFYCTVFAVVRNVVIMIGDGMGIAITDFSRIVLVGKDGKLSFEKFPVVALVRTHSYNSLVTDSAAAATALSCGIKTNNGYLGLSPDKKEVPHIIELAKKNGKSTGLVTTVSISHATPAGFSAHVSARDELPIVEQYLQFKDKVDIFLGGGIEYFIPSNQEGSKRKDDRNLLDEFRSLGYTVINSKEELLNLPVAKINKLLGVFKYLDTTYFIDRKFVGREDLPTLAELSKIALQILSKNKKVFS
;
A
#
# COMPACT_ATOMS: atom_id res chain seq x y z
N MET A 1 -17.46 0.14 81.28
CA MET A 1 -16.93 -0.65 80.15
C MET A 1 -16.88 0.25 78.92
N LYS A 2 -15.70 0.76 78.52
CA LYS A 2 -15.54 1.66 77.35
C LYS A 2 -14.86 0.87 76.22
N ILE A 3 -15.58 0.63 75.14
CA ILE A 3 -15.08 -0.04 73.93
C ILE A 3 -14.37 1.01 73.06
N LYS A 4 -13.08 0.83 72.82
CA LYS A 4 -12.30 1.64 71.86
C LYS A 4 -12.47 1.03 70.47
N VAL A 5 -13.16 1.75 69.59
CA VAL A 5 -13.26 1.41 68.17
C VAL A 5 -12.00 1.92 67.47
N TRP A 6 -11.27 1.01 66.80
CA TRP A 6 -10.16 1.37 65.92
C TRP A 6 -10.69 1.66 64.52
N ASN A 7 -10.42 2.86 64.01
CA ASN A 7 -10.68 3.20 62.62
C ASN A 7 -9.56 2.60 61.76
N VAL A 8 -9.87 1.55 60.99
CA VAL A 8 -8.97 1.00 59.97
C VAL A 8 -9.27 1.74 58.66
N VAL A 9 -8.28 2.50 58.17
CA VAL A 9 -8.33 3.11 56.84
C VAL A 9 -7.71 2.12 55.85
N ILE A 10 -8.53 1.55 54.95
CA ILE A 10 -8.05 0.73 53.84
C ILE A 10 -7.80 1.66 52.66
N VAL A 11 -6.52 1.84 52.31
CA VAL A 11 -6.12 2.52 51.08
C VAL A 11 -6.07 1.49 49.96
N VAL A 12 -7.07 1.52 49.06
CA VAL A 12 -7.07 0.71 47.84
C VAL A 12 -6.31 1.46 46.75
N LEU A 13 -5.07 1.04 46.49
CA LEU A 13 -4.30 1.52 45.34
C LEU A 13 -4.73 0.75 44.08
N ILE A 14 -5.56 1.39 43.25
CA ILE A 14 -5.91 0.87 41.93
C ILE A 14 -4.78 1.22 40.96
N PHE A 15 -3.92 0.25 40.65
CA PHE A 15 -2.95 0.37 39.57
C PHE A 15 -3.67 0.26 38.21
N TYR A 16 -3.91 1.39 37.55
CA TYR A 16 -4.27 1.40 36.13
C TYR A 16 -3.04 1.03 35.30
N CYS A 17 -2.89 -0.25 34.97
CA CYS A 17 -1.92 -0.69 33.98
C CYS A 17 -2.52 -0.41 32.59
N THR A 18 -2.27 0.77 32.04
CA THR A 18 -2.50 1.02 30.62
C THR A 18 -1.46 0.24 29.83
N VAL A 19 -1.82 -1.00 29.45
CA VAL A 19 -1.08 -1.72 28.42
C VAL A 19 -1.28 -0.95 27.12
N PHE A 20 -0.34 -0.05 26.79
CA PHE A 20 -0.24 0.50 25.44
C PHE A 20 0.02 -0.68 24.50
N ALA A 21 -1.03 -1.14 23.82
CA ALA A 21 -0.90 -2.20 22.83
C ALA A 21 0.06 -1.70 21.73
N VAL A 22 1.26 -2.28 21.69
CA VAL A 22 2.24 -1.94 20.65
C VAL A 22 1.68 -2.36 19.31
N VAL A 23 1.48 -1.41 18.40
CA VAL A 23 1.03 -1.69 17.04
C VAL A 23 2.09 -2.51 16.34
N ARG A 24 1.72 -3.76 16.09
CA ARG A 24 2.56 -4.76 15.46
C ARG A 24 2.58 -4.50 13.95
N ASN A 25 1.40 -4.53 13.31
CA ASN A 25 1.22 -4.37 11.88
C ASN A 25 0.54 -3.05 11.53
N VAL A 26 0.90 -2.46 10.40
CA VAL A 26 0.13 -1.38 9.77
C VAL A 26 -0.34 -1.88 8.40
N VAL A 27 -1.59 -1.60 8.05
CA VAL A 27 -2.13 -1.84 6.70
C VAL A 27 -2.90 -0.59 6.32
N ILE A 28 -2.51 0.06 5.23
CA ILE A 28 -3.19 1.25 4.71
C ILE A 28 -3.94 0.83 3.44
N MET A 29 -5.27 0.89 3.50
CA MET A 29 -6.12 0.64 2.34
C MET A 29 -6.56 1.99 1.74
N ILE A 30 -6.18 2.25 0.49
CA ILE A 30 -6.47 3.52 -0.19
C ILE A 30 -7.50 3.26 -1.29
N GLY A 31 -8.68 3.85 -1.16
CA GLY A 31 -9.64 3.97 -2.25
C GLY A 31 -9.37 5.27 -3.03
N ASP A 32 -8.69 5.17 -4.18
CA ASP A 32 -8.39 6.34 -5.01
C ASP A 32 -9.69 7.01 -5.47
N GLY A 33 -9.83 8.31 -5.22
CA GLY A 33 -11.05 9.07 -5.49
C GLY A 33 -12.27 8.71 -4.61
N MET A 34 -12.13 7.86 -3.58
CA MET A 34 -13.27 7.36 -2.77
C MET A 34 -13.74 8.40 -1.72
N GLY A 35 -14.46 9.42 -2.17
CA GLY A 35 -15.14 10.39 -1.30
C GLY A 35 -16.42 9.84 -0.66
N ILE A 36 -17.00 10.61 0.28
CA ILE A 36 -18.19 10.22 1.06
C ILE A 36 -19.37 9.79 0.15
N ALA A 37 -19.61 10.53 -0.94
CA ALA A 37 -20.69 10.21 -1.87
C ALA A 37 -20.50 8.85 -2.56
N ILE A 38 -19.26 8.50 -2.94
CA ILE A 38 -18.95 7.21 -3.57
C ILE A 38 -19.07 6.08 -2.55
N THR A 39 -18.67 6.32 -1.30
CA THR A 39 -18.85 5.36 -0.20
C THR A 39 -20.33 5.07 0.06
N ASP A 40 -21.17 6.11 0.14
CA ASP A 40 -22.61 5.95 0.37
C ASP A 40 -23.29 5.20 -0.77
N PHE A 41 -22.99 5.58 -2.02
CA PHE A 41 -23.49 4.88 -3.20
C PHE A 41 -23.07 3.39 -3.19
N SER A 42 -21.80 3.11 -2.89
CA SER A 42 -21.27 1.75 -2.82
C SER A 42 -21.98 0.91 -1.74
N ARG A 43 -22.30 1.50 -0.58
CA ARG A 43 -23.07 0.84 0.48
C ARG A 43 -24.46 0.44 -0.02
N ILE A 44 -25.20 1.39 -0.60
CA ILE A 44 -26.56 1.16 -1.09
C ILE A 44 -26.58 0.01 -2.12
N VAL A 45 -25.63 0.03 -3.06
CA VAL A 45 -25.55 -0.98 -4.14
C VAL A 45 -25.11 -2.36 -3.62
N LEU A 46 -24.11 -2.43 -2.74
CA LEU A 46 -23.49 -3.71 -2.37
C LEU A 46 -24.15 -4.40 -1.17
N VAL A 47 -24.66 -3.64 -0.21
CA VAL A 47 -25.17 -4.18 1.06
C VAL A 47 -26.55 -3.62 1.45
N GLY A 48 -27.12 -2.76 0.60
CA GLY A 48 -28.41 -2.12 0.85
C GLY A 48 -28.31 -0.87 1.72
N LYS A 49 -29.39 -0.08 1.75
CA LYS A 49 -29.44 1.22 2.45
C LYS A 49 -29.11 1.17 3.95
N ASP A 50 -29.47 0.06 4.61
CA ASP A 50 -29.24 -0.16 6.05
C ASP A 50 -28.02 -1.05 6.34
N GLY A 51 -27.34 -1.51 5.28
CA GLY A 51 -26.14 -2.33 5.41
C GLY A 51 -24.91 -1.53 5.83
N LYS A 52 -23.80 -2.23 6.09
CA LYS A 52 -22.50 -1.60 6.36
C LYS A 52 -21.40 -2.28 5.56
N LEU A 53 -20.61 -1.48 4.83
CA LEU A 53 -19.36 -1.91 4.22
C LEU A 53 -18.37 -2.34 5.30
N SER A 54 -17.39 -3.17 4.94
CA SER A 54 -16.44 -3.74 5.91
C SER A 54 -15.71 -2.67 6.73
N PHE A 55 -15.30 -1.56 6.11
CA PHE A 55 -14.60 -0.47 6.80
C PHE A 55 -15.54 0.45 7.61
N GLU A 56 -16.84 0.50 7.32
CA GLU A 56 -17.83 1.23 8.14
C GLU A 56 -18.07 0.57 9.50
N LYS A 57 -17.54 -0.64 9.70
CA LYS A 57 -17.55 -1.35 10.99
C LYS A 57 -16.38 -0.94 11.90
N PHE A 58 -15.43 -0.14 11.40
CA PHE A 58 -14.30 0.32 12.21
C PHE A 58 -14.77 1.28 13.32
N PRO A 59 -14.16 1.21 14.52
CA PRO A 59 -14.64 1.98 15.67
C PRO A 59 -14.31 3.47 15.61
N VAL A 60 -13.42 3.88 14.70
CA VAL A 60 -12.94 5.26 14.59
C VAL A 60 -13.09 5.73 13.16
N VAL A 61 -13.67 6.91 13.01
CA VAL A 61 -13.84 7.63 11.74
C VAL A 61 -13.34 9.06 11.93
N ALA A 62 -12.63 9.58 10.93
CA ALA A 62 -12.15 10.94 10.92
C ALA A 62 -12.33 11.56 9.53
N LEU A 63 -12.47 12.89 9.50
CA LEU A 63 -12.46 13.67 8.27
C LEU A 63 -11.06 14.23 8.03
N VAL A 64 -10.61 14.19 6.78
CA VAL A 64 -9.26 14.62 6.38
C VAL A 64 -9.37 15.76 5.37
N ARG A 65 -8.57 16.82 5.55
CA ARG A 65 -8.45 17.92 4.60
C ARG A 65 -7.39 17.61 3.54
N THR A 66 -7.83 17.39 2.31
CA THR A 66 -7.00 16.82 1.24
C THR A 66 -6.28 17.83 0.34
N HIS A 67 -6.43 19.15 0.51
CA HIS A 67 -5.68 20.13 -0.30
C HIS A 67 -4.17 19.85 -0.31
N SER A 68 -3.50 20.09 -1.44
CA SER A 68 -2.05 19.98 -1.54
C SER A 68 -1.38 21.30 -1.15
N TYR A 69 -0.05 21.38 -1.23
CA TYR A 69 0.66 22.60 -0.86
C TYR A 69 0.36 23.77 -1.81
N ASN A 70 0.18 23.49 -3.10
CA ASN A 70 0.01 24.50 -4.15
C ASN A 70 -1.40 24.52 -4.79
N SER A 71 -2.35 23.71 -4.32
CA SER A 71 -3.68 23.63 -4.90
C SER A 71 -4.76 23.25 -3.88
N LEU A 72 -5.95 23.84 -4.05
CA LEU A 72 -7.16 23.43 -3.32
C LEU A 72 -7.60 22.01 -3.68
N VAL A 73 -7.33 21.59 -4.93
CA VAL A 73 -7.60 20.24 -5.43
C VAL A 73 -6.27 19.50 -5.57
N THR A 74 -6.06 18.51 -4.71
CA THR A 74 -4.87 17.65 -4.75
C THR A 74 -4.93 16.67 -5.91
N ASP A 75 -3.77 16.24 -6.38
CA ASP A 75 -3.64 15.04 -7.18
C ASP A 75 -3.24 13.84 -6.31
N SER A 76 -3.24 12.63 -6.90
CA SER A 76 -2.89 11.39 -6.20
C SER A 76 -1.44 11.38 -5.69
N ALA A 77 -0.51 12.07 -6.37
CA ALA A 77 0.89 12.10 -5.97
C ALA A 77 1.11 12.89 -4.67
N ALA A 78 0.58 14.12 -4.60
CA ALA A 78 0.67 14.93 -3.39
C ALA A 78 -0.10 14.29 -2.22
N ALA A 79 -1.25 13.66 -2.49
CA ALA A 79 -2.02 12.94 -1.48
C ALA A 79 -1.26 11.71 -0.95
N ALA A 80 -0.66 10.90 -1.83
CA ALA A 80 0.14 9.75 -1.43
C ALA A 80 1.37 10.17 -0.61
N THR A 81 2.05 11.25 -0.99
CA THR A 81 3.15 11.83 -0.18
C THR A 81 2.66 12.29 1.19
N ALA A 82 1.49 12.92 1.29
CA ALA A 82 0.93 13.30 2.59
C ALA A 82 0.63 12.10 3.48
N LEU A 83 0.14 11.00 2.89
CA LEU A 83 -0.15 9.76 3.63
C LEU A 83 1.11 8.99 4.02
N SER A 84 2.12 8.94 3.15
CA SER A 84 3.31 8.11 3.33
C SER A 84 4.44 8.83 4.07
N CYS A 85 4.63 10.13 3.85
CA CYS A 85 5.71 10.94 4.43
C CYS A 85 5.22 11.85 5.56
N GLY A 86 3.90 12.02 5.72
CA GLY A 86 3.33 12.88 6.76
C GLY A 86 3.44 14.39 6.49
N ILE A 87 3.77 14.79 5.25
CA ILE A 87 3.88 16.20 4.86
C ILE A 87 3.09 16.51 3.58
N LYS A 88 2.53 17.71 3.48
CA LYS A 88 1.94 18.18 2.23
C LYS A 88 3.02 18.65 1.26
N THR A 89 2.81 18.37 -0.02
CA THR A 89 3.73 18.76 -1.10
C THR A 89 2.98 19.31 -2.31
N ASN A 90 3.70 19.73 -3.35
CA ASN A 90 3.14 20.20 -4.60
C ASN A 90 2.48 19.06 -5.40
N ASN A 91 1.41 19.35 -6.14
CA ASN A 91 0.83 18.38 -7.07
C ASN A 91 1.90 17.80 -8.00
N GLY A 92 1.83 16.49 -8.24
CA GLY A 92 2.79 15.75 -9.07
C GLY A 92 4.05 15.27 -8.34
N TYR A 93 4.33 15.74 -7.11
CA TYR A 93 5.52 15.31 -6.36
C TYR A 93 5.22 14.04 -5.55
N LEU A 94 6.13 13.07 -5.66
CA LEU A 94 6.12 11.82 -4.90
C LEU A 94 7.32 11.83 -3.96
N GLY A 95 7.11 11.71 -2.65
CA GLY A 95 8.20 11.58 -1.67
C GLY A 95 9.11 12.81 -1.55
N LEU A 96 8.68 13.98 -2.03
CA LEU A 96 9.44 15.23 -1.97
C LEU A 96 8.71 16.29 -1.15
N SER A 97 9.45 17.16 -0.46
CA SER A 97 8.93 18.39 0.12
C SER A 97 8.57 19.41 -0.98
N PRO A 98 7.84 20.50 -0.65
CA PRO A 98 7.61 21.60 -1.60
C PRO A 98 8.91 22.17 -2.21
N ASP A 99 10.01 22.12 -1.44
CA ASP A 99 11.34 22.57 -1.86
C ASP A 99 12.15 21.47 -2.59
N LYS A 100 11.49 20.39 -3.03
CA LYS A 100 12.09 19.24 -3.72
C LYS A 100 13.13 18.44 -2.92
N LYS A 101 13.08 18.48 -1.58
CA LYS A 101 13.94 17.62 -0.74
C LYS A 101 13.28 16.28 -0.54
N GLU A 102 14.03 15.19 -0.64
CA GLU A 102 13.52 13.85 -0.34
C GLU A 102 13.05 13.75 1.12
N VAL A 103 11.87 13.16 1.31
CA VAL A 103 11.30 12.92 2.64
C VAL A 103 10.98 11.44 2.77
N PRO A 104 11.52 10.73 3.78
CA PRO A 104 11.36 9.29 3.90
C PRO A 104 9.89 8.86 3.94
N HIS A 105 9.56 7.81 3.22
CA HIS A 105 8.26 7.17 3.30
C HIS A 105 8.15 6.30 4.55
N ILE A 106 6.92 6.07 5.02
CA ILE A 106 6.64 5.18 6.15
C ILE A 106 7.20 3.78 5.96
N ILE A 107 7.25 3.26 4.72
CA ILE A 107 7.84 1.94 4.44
C ILE A 107 9.37 1.94 4.61
N GLU A 108 10.06 3.04 4.32
CA GLU A 108 11.50 3.14 4.54
C GLU A 108 11.80 3.18 6.03
N LEU A 109 10.97 3.90 6.79
CA LEU A 109 11.02 3.92 8.24
C LEU A 109 10.72 2.54 8.82
N ALA A 110 9.69 1.84 8.33
CA ALA A 110 9.34 0.49 8.75
C ALA A 110 10.50 -0.48 8.49
N LYS A 111 11.11 -0.40 7.31
CA LYS A 111 12.22 -1.27 6.92
C LYS A 111 13.48 -1.00 7.73
N LYS A 112 13.80 0.27 8.01
CA LYS A 112 14.86 0.68 8.96
C LYS A 112 14.65 0.08 10.35
N ASN A 113 13.40 -0.14 10.76
CA ASN A 113 13.04 -0.80 12.01
C ASN A 113 12.92 -2.34 11.90
N GLY A 114 13.40 -2.94 10.80
CA GLY A 114 13.42 -4.39 10.59
C GLY A 114 12.05 -5.01 10.29
N LYS A 115 11.06 -4.20 9.92
CA LYS A 115 9.74 -4.67 9.47
C LYS A 115 9.81 -5.09 8.01
N SER A 116 8.94 -6.03 7.63
CA SER A 116 8.71 -6.35 6.21
C SER A 116 7.71 -5.36 5.61
N THR A 117 7.87 -5.06 4.33
CA THR A 117 7.09 -4.00 3.65
C THR A 117 6.55 -4.46 2.31
N GLY A 118 5.35 -4.02 1.95
CA GLY A 118 4.75 -4.42 0.68
C GLY A 118 3.80 -3.37 0.10
N LEU A 119 3.79 -3.30 -1.23
CA LEU A 119 2.88 -2.49 -2.02
C LEU A 119 2.01 -3.40 -2.88
N VAL A 120 0.70 -3.20 -2.79
CA VAL A 120 -0.30 -3.99 -3.50
C VAL A 120 -1.31 -3.06 -4.14
N THR A 121 -1.57 -3.24 -5.43
CA THR A 121 -2.53 -2.44 -6.20
C THR A 121 -3.14 -3.24 -7.34
N THR A 122 -4.27 -2.77 -7.86
CA THR A 122 -4.87 -3.28 -9.11
C THR A 122 -4.48 -2.48 -10.34
N VAL A 123 -3.94 -1.27 -10.16
CA VAL A 123 -3.42 -0.44 -11.25
C VAL A 123 -1.92 -0.71 -11.47
N SER A 124 -1.29 0.03 -12.38
CA SER A 124 0.17 -0.02 -12.51
C SER A 124 0.86 0.19 -11.16
N ILE A 125 1.84 -0.65 -10.84
CA ILE A 125 2.61 -0.52 -9.60
C ILE A 125 3.43 0.78 -9.56
N SER A 126 3.71 1.39 -10.71
CA SER A 126 4.35 2.70 -10.87
C SER A 126 3.37 3.87 -10.95
N HIS A 127 2.06 3.63 -10.81
CA HIS A 127 1.08 4.71 -10.70
C HIS A 127 1.33 5.54 -9.42
N ALA A 128 0.88 6.79 -9.40
CA ALA A 128 1.23 7.74 -8.33
C ALA A 128 0.88 7.27 -6.91
N THR A 129 -0.23 6.56 -6.73
CA THR A 129 -0.67 6.10 -5.40
C THR A 129 0.30 5.09 -4.79
N PRO A 130 0.64 3.95 -5.44
CA PRO A 130 1.69 3.06 -4.94
C PRO A 130 3.08 3.69 -4.98
N ALA A 131 3.44 4.42 -6.05
CA ALA A 131 4.73 5.07 -6.17
C ALA A 131 4.97 6.12 -5.07
N GLY A 132 3.92 6.77 -4.59
CA GLY A 132 4.00 7.74 -3.50
C GLY A 132 4.36 7.13 -2.15
N PHE A 133 4.54 5.81 -2.07
CA PHE A 133 5.15 5.13 -0.92
C PHE A 133 6.58 4.66 -1.20
N SER A 134 7.07 4.64 -2.44
CA SER A 134 8.36 4.03 -2.78
C SER A 134 9.12 4.73 -3.91
N ALA A 135 8.92 6.04 -4.07
CA ALA A 135 9.59 6.84 -5.08
C ALA A 135 9.73 8.30 -4.62
N HIS A 136 10.91 8.86 -4.87
CA HIS A 136 11.22 10.28 -4.70
C HIS A 136 11.40 10.90 -6.07
N VAL A 137 10.34 11.50 -6.62
CA VAL A 137 10.35 12.12 -7.96
C VAL A 137 9.49 13.38 -8.02
N SER A 138 9.88 14.33 -8.85
CA SER A 138 9.13 15.59 -9.05
C SER A 138 8.06 15.50 -10.15
N ALA A 139 7.94 14.36 -10.82
CA ALA A 139 6.98 14.11 -11.89
C ALA A 139 6.51 12.66 -11.85
N ARG A 140 5.29 12.42 -12.35
CA ARG A 140 4.59 11.12 -12.29
C ARG A 140 4.94 10.17 -13.43
N ASP A 141 6.11 10.34 -14.03
CA ASP A 141 6.53 9.53 -15.17
C ASP A 141 6.85 8.12 -14.68
N GLU A 142 6.11 7.12 -15.19
CA GLU A 142 6.20 5.74 -14.69
C GLU A 142 7.55 5.08 -14.98
N LEU A 143 8.19 5.40 -16.10
CA LEU A 143 9.50 4.81 -16.47
C LEU A 143 10.59 5.14 -15.42
N PRO A 144 10.84 6.42 -15.07
CA PRO A 144 11.75 6.78 -13.96
C PRO A 144 11.38 6.13 -12.63
N ILE A 145 10.08 6.03 -12.32
CA ILE A 145 9.60 5.43 -11.07
C ILE A 145 9.98 3.95 -11.00
N VAL A 146 9.74 3.18 -12.07
CA VAL A 146 10.10 1.76 -12.10
C VAL A 146 11.60 1.57 -11.97
N GLU A 147 12.41 2.41 -12.60
CA GLU A 147 13.88 2.37 -12.45
C GLU A 147 14.31 2.65 -11.01
N GLN A 148 13.65 3.59 -10.33
CA GLN A 148 13.90 3.88 -8.93
C GLN A 148 13.53 2.70 -8.02
N TYR A 149 12.57 1.84 -8.38
CA TYR A 149 12.21 0.68 -7.57
C TYR A 149 13.37 -0.31 -7.37
N LEU A 150 14.30 -0.40 -8.32
CA LEU A 150 15.54 -1.19 -8.14
C LEU A 150 16.41 -0.63 -7.00
N GLN A 151 16.39 0.68 -6.79
CA GLN A 151 17.07 1.35 -5.66
C GLN A 151 16.31 1.12 -4.34
N PHE A 152 15.01 0.83 -4.41
CA PHE A 152 14.17 0.46 -3.27
C PHE A 152 14.22 -1.04 -2.93
N LYS A 153 15.11 -1.82 -3.53
CA LYS A 153 15.24 -3.27 -3.30
C LYS A 153 15.41 -3.68 -1.85
N ASP A 154 16.00 -2.82 -1.02
CA ASP A 154 16.22 -3.09 0.40
C ASP A 154 15.20 -2.36 1.30
N LYS A 155 14.23 -1.67 0.68
CA LYS A 155 13.16 -0.86 1.30
C LYS A 155 11.77 -1.49 1.13
N VAL A 156 11.53 -2.22 0.04
CA VAL A 156 10.25 -2.88 -0.28
C VAL A 156 10.46 -4.36 -0.54
N ASP A 157 9.82 -5.24 0.22
CA ASP A 157 9.93 -6.69 -0.02
C ASP A 157 8.96 -7.18 -1.11
N ILE A 158 7.79 -6.55 -1.22
CA ILE A 158 6.72 -7.01 -2.12
C ILE A 158 6.22 -5.86 -2.99
N PHE A 159 6.22 -6.07 -4.29
CA PHE A 159 5.54 -5.24 -5.28
C PHE A 159 4.53 -6.10 -6.02
N LEU A 160 3.23 -5.81 -5.90
CA LEU A 160 2.16 -6.53 -6.59
C LEU A 160 1.22 -5.54 -7.28
N GLY A 161 1.17 -5.58 -8.60
CA GLY A 161 0.31 -4.68 -9.38
C GLY A 161 0.34 -4.95 -10.88
N GLY A 162 -0.26 -4.06 -11.65
CA GLY A 162 -0.12 -4.05 -13.11
C GLY A 162 1.15 -3.35 -13.56
N GLY A 163 1.23 -3.07 -14.87
CA GLY A 163 2.26 -2.20 -15.45
C GLY A 163 3.47 -2.93 -16.01
N ILE A 164 3.34 -4.21 -16.38
CA ILE A 164 4.45 -5.00 -16.94
C ILE A 164 5.14 -4.32 -18.13
N GLU A 165 4.40 -3.52 -18.90
CA GLU A 165 4.92 -2.80 -20.06
C GLU A 165 6.07 -1.84 -19.75
N TYR A 166 6.22 -1.40 -18.48
CA TYR A 166 7.31 -0.53 -18.04
C TYR A 166 8.57 -1.30 -17.63
N PHE A 167 8.48 -2.63 -17.53
CA PHE A 167 9.56 -3.51 -17.06
C PHE A 167 10.23 -4.30 -18.20
N ILE A 168 9.54 -4.49 -19.32
CA ILE A 168 10.02 -5.29 -20.45
C ILE A 168 10.78 -4.44 -21.48
N PRO A 169 11.80 -5.00 -22.15
CA PRO A 169 12.64 -4.25 -23.10
C PRO A 169 11.86 -3.77 -24.32
N SER A 170 12.38 -2.73 -25.00
CA SER A 170 11.70 -2.05 -26.11
C SER A 170 11.37 -2.95 -27.31
N ASN A 171 12.16 -4.01 -27.50
CA ASN A 171 11.96 -5.01 -28.55
C ASN A 171 10.86 -6.04 -28.26
N GLN A 172 10.25 -6.03 -27.06
CA GLN A 172 9.13 -6.89 -26.72
C GLN A 172 7.78 -6.19 -26.99
N GLU A 173 6.84 -6.96 -27.53
CA GLU A 173 5.50 -6.46 -27.85
C GLU A 173 4.79 -5.91 -26.61
N GLY A 174 4.22 -4.71 -26.75
CA GLY A 174 3.51 -4.02 -25.68
C GLY A 174 4.42 -3.30 -24.69
N SER A 175 5.73 -3.25 -24.89
CA SER A 175 6.64 -2.45 -24.06
C SER A 175 6.38 -0.94 -24.23
N LYS A 176 6.51 -0.21 -23.12
CA LYS A 176 6.59 1.26 -23.09
C LYS A 176 8.02 1.77 -22.85
N ARG A 177 9.00 0.87 -22.67
CA ARG A 177 10.41 1.24 -22.53
C ARG A 177 10.98 1.72 -23.87
N LYS A 178 11.98 2.58 -23.80
CA LYS A 178 12.72 3.10 -24.96
C LYS A 178 14.14 2.51 -25.09
N ASP A 179 14.48 1.60 -24.19
CA ASP A 179 15.76 0.91 -24.12
C ASP A 179 15.56 -0.61 -24.10
N ASP A 180 16.65 -1.36 -24.23
CA ASP A 180 16.63 -2.82 -24.26
C ASP A 180 16.81 -3.46 -22.88
N ARG A 181 16.59 -2.68 -21.81
CA ARG A 181 16.69 -3.18 -20.44
C ARG A 181 15.50 -4.04 -20.09
N ASN A 182 15.77 -5.21 -19.51
CA ASN A 182 14.76 -6.07 -18.92
C ASN A 182 14.80 -5.96 -17.39
N LEU A 183 13.94 -5.12 -16.85
CA LEU A 183 13.92 -4.88 -15.41
C LEU A 183 13.42 -6.11 -14.64
N LEU A 184 12.65 -7.00 -15.28
CA LEU A 184 12.26 -8.27 -14.65
C LEU A 184 13.50 -9.11 -14.31
N ASP A 185 14.49 -9.17 -15.19
CA ASP A 185 15.74 -9.90 -14.97
C ASP A 185 16.65 -9.20 -13.95
N GLU A 186 16.64 -7.86 -13.95
CA GLU A 186 17.34 -7.08 -12.93
C GLU A 186 16.74 -7.38 -11.53
N PHE A 187 15.42 -7.42 -11.37
CA PHE A 187 14.78 -7.80 -10.11
C PHE A 187 15.08 -9.24 -9.69
N ARG A 188 15.11 -10.20 -10.64
CA ARG A 188 15.55 -11.59 -10.35
C ARG A 188 16.97 -11.61 -9.79
N SER A 189 17.87 -10.83 -10.39
CA SER A 189 19.27 -10.71 -9.95
C SER A 189 19.40 -10.11 -8.54
N LEU A 190 18.40 -9.32 -8.10
CA LEU A 190 18.30 -8.78 -6.75
C LEU A 190 17.63 -9.73 -5.74
N GLY A 191 17.31 -10.97 -6.16
CA GLY A 191 16.75 -12.01 -5.32
C GLY A 191 15.22 -11.97 -5.19
N TYR A 192 14.52 -11.24 -6.05
CA TYR A 192 13.06 -11.30 -6.12
C TYR A 192 12.60 -12.54 -6.88
N THR A 193 11.59 -13.21 -6.35
CA THR A 193 10.73 -14.04 -7.19
C THR A 193 9.94 -13.10 -8.10
N VAL A 194 9.97 -13.32 -9.41
CA VAL A 194 9.26 -12.48 -10.38
C VAL A 194 8.16 -13.29 -11.05
N ILE A 195 6.93 -12.79 -11.00
CA ILE A 195 5.75 -13.39 -11.64
C ILE A 195 4.99 -12.37 -12.47
N ASN A 196 4.25 -12.84 -13.46
CA ASN A 196 3.45 -11.99 -14.34
C ASN A 196 2.09 -12.57 -14.74
N SER A 197 1.70 -13.72 -14.20
CA SER A 197 0.39 -14.34 -14.45
C SER A 197 -0.34 -14.73 -13.17
N LYS A 198 -1.68 -14.80 -13.24
CA LYS A 198 -2.50 -15.28 -12.12
C LYS A 198 -2.19 -16.72 -11.76
N GLU A 199 -1.90 -17.57 -12.74
CA GLU A 199 -1.52 -18.96 -12.50
C GLU A 199 -0.24 -19.05 -11.67
N GLU A 200 0.79 -18.28 -12.02
CA GLU A 200 2.02 -18.20 -11.23
C GLU A 200 1.74 -17.71 -9.80
N LEU A 201 0.90 -16.67 -9.64
CA LEU A 201 0.51 -16.14 -8.33
C LEU A 201 -0.12 -17.22 -7.43
N LEU A 202 -1.04 -18.02 -7.99
CA LEU A 202 -1.77 -19.05 -7.25
C LEU A 202 -0.89 -20.26 -6.89
N ASN A 203 0.14 -20.54 -7.70
CA ASN A 203 1.06 -21.66 -7.51
C ASN A 203 2.36 -21.27 -6.76
N LEU A 204 2.45 -20.05 -6.23
CA LEU A 204 3.65 -19.60 -5.52
C LEU A 204 3.96 -20.45 -4.28
N PRO A 205 5.23 -20.89 -4.09
CA PRO A 205 5.68 -21.52 -2.85
C PRO A 205 5.90 -20.45 -1.76
N VAL A 206 4.82 -19.80 -1.30
CA VAL A 206 4.80 -18.64 -0.40
C VAL A 206 5.71 -18.79 0.83
N ALA A 207 5.82 -20.00 1.38
CA ALA A 207 6.68 -20.30 2.53
C ALA A 207 8.16 -19.93 2.29
N LYS A 208 8.66 -20.06 1.06
CA LYS A 208 10.07 -19.86 0.69
C LYS A 208 10.38 -18.44 0.17
N ILE A 209 9.37 -17.63 -0.11
CA ILE A 209 9.53 -16.33 -0.79
C ILE A 209 9.69 -15.22 0.22
N ASN A 210 10.78 -14.47 0.16
CA ASN A 210 10.98 -13.29 1.03
C ASN A 210 10.85 -11.97 0.28
N LYS A 211 11.12 -11.97 -1.04
CA LYS A 211 10.96 -10.83 -1.92
C LYS A 211 10.17 -11.24 -3.16
N LEU A 212 9.18 -10.46 -3.55
CA LEU A 212 8.26 -10.78 -4.65
C LEU A 212 7.98 -9.55 -5.51
N LEU A 213 8.17 -9.67 -6.82
CA LEU A 213 7.67 -8.73 -7.82
C LEU A 213 6.63 -9.47 -8.66
N GLY A 214 5.37 -9.08 -8.54
CA GLY A 214 4.29 -9.53 -9.41
C GLY A 214 3.77 -8.35 -10.22
N VAL A 215 4.08 -8.35 -11.52
CA VAL A 215 3.64 -7.31 -12.45
C VAL A 215 2.84 -7.94 -13.58
N PHE A 216 1.54 -7.67 -13.57
CA PHE A 216 0.58 -8.26 -14.51
C PHE A 216 0.31 -7.29 -15.67
N LYS A 217 -0.23 -7.80 -16.79
CA LYS A 217 -0.71 -6.93 -17.86
C LYS A 217 -1.79 -5.99 -17.32
N TYR A 218 -1.52 -4.70 -17.41
CA TYR A 218 -2.53 -3.68 -17.19
C TYR A 218 -3.29 -3.48 -18.50
N LEU A 219 -4.62 -3.45 -18.43
CA LEU A 219 -5.44 -3.06 -19.57
C LEU A 219 -6.38 -1.96 -19.09
N ASP A 220 -6.63 -0.99 -19.96
CA ASP A 220 -7.47 0.17 -19.65
C ASP A 220 -8.93 -0.22 -19.29
N THR A 221 -9.33 -1.48 -19.49
CA THR A 221 -10.63 -2.08 -19.13
C THR A 221 -10.61 -2.90 -17.83
N THR A 222 -9.77 -2.51 -16.86
CA THR A 222 -9.53 -3.28 -15.62
C THR A 222 -10.49 -2.99 -14.46
N TYR A 223 -11.53 -2.17 -14.63
CA TYR A 223 -12.52 -1.95 -13.58
C TYR A 223 -13.20 -3.26 -13.19
N PHE A 224 -13.44 -3.46 -11.90
CA PHE A 224 -14.00 -4.72 -11.36
C PHE A 224 -15.31 -5.14 -12.04
N ILE A 225 -16.16 -4.16 -12.36
CA ILE A 225 -17.41 -4.36 -13.09
C ILE A 225 -17.11 -4.86 -14.50
N ASP A 226 -16.26 -4.16 -15.25
CA ASP A 226 -15.88 -4.54 -16.60
C ASP A 226 -15.21 -5.91 -16.65
N ARG A 227 -14.40 -6.29 -15.66
CA ARG A 227 -13.81 -7.65 -15.60
C ARG A 227 -14.86 -8.75 -15.54
N LYS A 228 -15.95 -8.54 -14.79
CA LYS A 228 -17.05 -9.51 -14.68
C LYS A 228 -17.90 -9.56 -15.95
N PHE A 229 -18.06 -8.42 -16.64
CA PHE A 229 -18.84 -8.33 -17.88
C PHE A 229 -18.04 -8.72 -19.14
N VAL A 230 -16.71 -8.56 -19.13
CA VAL A 230 -15.79 -8.84 -20.26
C VAL A 230 -15.06 -10.18 -20.08
N GLY A 231 -15.32 -10.93 -19.00
CA GLY A 231 -14.77 -12.29 -18.79
C GLY A 231 -13.27 -12.33 -18.50
N ARG A 232 -12.73 -11.30 -17.84
CA ARG A 232 -11.29 -11.15 -17.53
C ARG A 232 -10.93 -11.76 -16.18
N GLU A 233 -11.17 -13.06 -16.05
CA GLU A 233 -10.80 -13.87 -14.87
C GLU A 233 -9.30 -14.24 -14.83
N ASP A 234 -8.57 -13.94 -15.90
CA ASP A 234 -7.13 -14.16 -16.10
C ASP A 234 -6.25 -13.25 -15.23
N LEU A 235 -6.79 -12.13 -14.73
CA LEU A 235 -6.08 -11.20 -13.87
C LEU A 235 -6.35 -11.45 -12.38
N PRO A 236 -5.34 -11.32 -11.50
CA PRO A 236 -5.56 -11.37 -10.07
C PRO A 236 -6.48 -10.25 -9.58
N THR A 237 -7.29 -10.58 -8.58
CA THR A 237 -8.09 -9.62 -7.80
C THR A 237 -7.24 -8.95 -6.72
N LEU A 238 -7.66 -7.76 -6.26
CA LEU A 238 -7.00 -7.09 -5.12
C LEU A 238 -6.96 -7.99 -3.87
N ALA A 239 -8.00 -8.80 -3.67
CA ALA A 239 -8.11 -9.71 -2.54
C ALA A 239 -7.07 -10.85 -2.63
N GLU A 240 -6.88 -11.46 -3.81
CA GLU A 240 -5.86 -12.47 -4.05
C GLU A 240 -4.45 -11.91 -3.85
N LEU A 241 -4.16 -10.75 -4.44
CA LEU A 241 -2.86 -10.08 -4.28
C LEU A 241 -2.57 -9.75 -2.82
N SER A 242 -3.54 -9.16 -2.11
CA SER A 242 -3.41 -8.81 -0.69
C SER A 242 -3.22 -10.04 0.19
N LYS A 243 -3.93 -11.13 -0.11
CA LYS A 243 -3.78 -12.40 0.62
C LYS A 243 -2.36 -12.94 0.51
N ILE A 244 -1.80 -13.00 -0.70
CA ILE A 244 -0.42 -13.47 -0.93
C ILE A 244 0.57 -12.54 -0.23
N ALA A 245 0.42 -11.22 -0.36
CA ALA A 245 1.29 -10.26 0.31
C ALA A 245 1.28 -10.48 1.83
N LEU A 246 0.10 -10.56 2.45
CA LEU A 246 -0.03 -10.78 3.89
C LEU A 246 0.57 -12.12 4.33
N GLN A 247 0.41 -13.19 3.54
CA GLN A 247 1.03 -14.49 3.84
C GLN A 247 2.56 -14.43 3.81
N ILE A 248 3.16 -13.67 2.90
CA ILE A 248 4.61 -13.48 2.86
C ILE A 248 5.08 -12.59 4.01
N LEU A 249 4.44 -11.43 4.21
CA LEU A 249 4.81 -10.42 5.20
C LEU A 249 4.66 -10.92 6.64
N SER A 250 3.63 -11.72 6.91
CA SER A 250 3.36 -12.28 8.25
C SER A 250 4.41 -13.27 8.75
N LYS A 251 5.31 -13.75 7.89
CA LYS A 251 6.43 -14.62 8.30
C LYS A 251 7.46 -13.89 9.16
N ASN A 252 7.56 -12.56 9.04
CA ASN A 252 8.48 -11.78 9.85
C ASN A 252 7.97 -11.66 11.29
N LYS A 253 8.67 -12.29 12.22
CA LYS A 253 8.35 -12.28 13.67
C LYS A 253 8.44 -10.88 14.31
N LYS A 254 9.12 -9.92 13.66
CA LYS A 254 9.19 -8.49 14.06
C LYS A 254 8.11 -7.60 13.44
N VAL A 255 7.23 -8.20 12.63
CA VAL A 255 5.97 -7.64 12.13
C VAL A 255 6.09 -6.72 10.88
N PHE A 256 5.02 -6.53 10.08
CA PHE A 256 5.02 -5.85 8.77
C PHE A 256 4.32 -4.47 8.74
N SER A 257 4.52 -3.70 7.66
CA SER A 257 3.82 -2.44 7.37
C SER A 257 3.48 -2.30 5.88
#